data_AF-A0A8H3XB93-F1
#
_entry.id   AF-A0A8H3XB93-F1
#
_cell.length_a   1.000
_cell.length_b   1.000
_cell.length_c   1.000
_cell.angle_alpha   90.00
_cell.angle_beta   90.00
_cell.angle_gamma   90.00
#
_symmetry.space_group_name_H-M   'P 1'
#
loop_
_entity.id
_entity.type
_entity.pdbx_description
1 polymer ?
#
loop_
_entity_poly.entity_id
_entity_poly.type
_entity_poly.pdbx_seq_one_letter_code
_entity_poly.pdbx_strand_id
1 'polypeptide(L)'
;MYRGSPTKLHNHVSRLLAGGIYKVPPIWYPVMKAIPPGSSVLRSPLQFQEPTLLQSQSENRQRVKSYGFKHLRTKVARPQRIVYEEDSLRRRFYRDHPYELLRPQSLIEKETPVREDWNTLLGTKHPTQITGESVIKYQLYLMSNGMSKSEAYTKACNEFYVIRARQEVVERVAEEQALAFGAKRPLSQTEKVLLLEQENIKKCPPKVVTLDNNEKIG
;
A
#
# COMPACT_ATOMS: atom_id res chain seq x y z
N MET A 1 16.51 -30.19 -29.71
CA MET A 1 15.40 -30.74 -28.90
C MET A 1 14.16 -29.88 -29.09
N TYR A 2 13.10 -30.42 -29.67
CA TYR A 2 11.81 -29.70 -29.80
C TYR A 2 11.15 -29.60 -28.42
N ARG A 3 10.92 -28.38 -27.93
CA ARG A 3 10.12 -28.14 -26.73
C ARG A 3 8.71 -27.75 -27.17
N GLY A 4 7.77 -28.69 -27.10
CA GLY A 4 6.36 -28.40 -27.34
C GLY A 4 5.78 -27.44 -26.29
N SER A 5 4.76 -26.66 -26.67
CA SER A 5 4.06 -25.80 -25.70
C SER A 5 3.46 -26.66 -24.57
N PRO A 6 3.65 -26.30 -23.28
CA PRO A 6 3.05 -27.02 -22.15
C PRO A 6 1.52 -27.17 -22.28
N THR A 7 0.84 -26.21 -22.90
CA THR A 7 -0.61 -26.25 -23.12
C THR A 7 -1.03 -27.29 -24.16
N LYS A 8 -0.13 -27.69 -25.06
CA LYS A 8 -0.38 -28.70 -26.11
C LYS A 8 0.13 -30.08 -25.73
N LEU A 9 0.51 -30.28 -24.46
CA LEU A 9 1.06 -31.53 -23.94
C LEU A 9 0.09 -32.71 -24.12
N HIS A 10 -1.20 -32.53 -23.80
CA HIS A 10 -2.24 -33.56 -24.03
C HIS A 10 -2.28 -34.00 -25.50
N ASN A 11 -2.28 -33.04 -26.42
CA ASN A 11 -2.30 -33.28 -27.87
C ASN A 11 -1.01 -33.92 -28.40
N HIS A 12 0.12 -33.66 -27.74
CA HIS A 12 1.39 -34.28 -28.09
C HIS A 12 1.41 -35.75 -27.65
N VAL A 13 1.02 -36.03 -26.41
CA VAL A 13 0.97 -37.40 -25.87
C VAL A 13 -0.10 -38.22 -26.58
N SER A 14 -1.25 -37.64 -26.94
CA SER A 14 -2.26 -38.36 -27.73
C SER A 14 -1.74 -38.79 -29.10
N ARG A 15 -0.90 -37.96 -29.76
CA ARG A 15 -0.21 -38.32 -31.01
C ARG A 15 0.81 -39.44 -30.81
N LEU A 16 1.57 -39.41 -29.71
CA LEU A 16 2.56 -40.45 -29.41
C LEU A 16 1.91 -41.81 -29.08
N LEU A 17 0.76 -41.79 -28.40
CA LEU A 17 -0.07 -42.98 -28.16
C LEU A 17 -0.67 -43.50 -29.46
N ALA A 18 -1.22 -42.61 -30.31
CA ALA A 18 -1.78 -42.99 -31.61
C ALA A 18 -0.71 -43.57 -32.57
N GLY A 19 0.52 -43.04 -32.52
CA GLY A 19 1.65 -43.54 -33.30
C GLY A 19 2.32 -44.80 -32.72
N GLY A 20 1.81 -45.35 -31.61
CA GLY A 20 2.35 -46.56 -30.98
C GLY A 20 3.73 -46.41 -30.33
N ILE A 21 4.23 -45.17 -30.20
CA ILE A 21 5.52 -44.87 -29.55
C ILE A 21 5.40 -45.07 -28.04
N TYR A 22 4.26 -44.64 -27.47
CA TYR A 22 3.87 -44.99 -26.11
C TYR A 22 2.81 -46.10 -26.14
N LYS A 23 3.05 -47.15 -25.35
CA LYS A 23 2.11 -48.28 -25.22
C LYS A 23 1.07 -48.05 -24.11
N VAL A 24 1.46 -47.32 -23.07
CA VAL A 24 0.63 -47.09 -21.88
C VAL A 24 0.41 -45.60 -21.71
N PRO A 25 -0.84 -45.13 -21.54
CA PRO A 25 -1.11 -43.73 -21.28
C PRO A 25 -0.58 -43.34 -19.88
N PRO A 26 0.01 -42.15 -19.72
CA PRO A 26 0.41 -41.63 -18.41
C PRO A 26 -0.80 -41.45 -17.47
N ILE A 27 -0.57 -41.59 -16.17
CA ILE A 27 -1.61 -41.50 -15.12
C ILE A 27 -2.38 -40.17 -15.17
N TRP A 28 -1.70 -39.06 -15.48
CA TRP A 28 -2.31 -37.73 -15.57
C TRP A 28 -3.08 -37.49 -16.88
N TYR A 29 -2.93 -38.34 -17.91
CA TYR A 29 -3.55 -38.16 -19.23
C TYR A 29 -5.09 -38.06 -19.21
N PRO A 30 -5.83 -38.96 -18.52
CA PRO A 30 -7.29 -38.85 -18.41
C PRO A 30 -7.73 -37.59 -17.65
N VAL A 31 -6.98 -37.17 -16.62
CA VAL A 31 -7.26 -35.96 -15.84
C VAL A 31 -7.14 -34.72 -16.72
N MET A 32 -6.08 -34.63 -17.54
CA MET A 32 -5.87 -33.51 -18.46
C MET A 32 -6.88 -33.50 -19.63
N LYS A 33 -7.46 -34.65 -19.98
CA LYS A 33 -8.58 -34.74 -20.93
C LYS A 33 -9.87 -34.19 -20.32
N ALA A 34 -10.11 -34.48 -19.04
CA ALA A 34 -11.29 -34.00 -18.31
C ALA A 34 -11.22 -32.51 -17.99
N ILE A 35 -10.02 -32.02 -17.65
CA ILE A 35 -9.75 -30.62 -17.30
C ILE A 35 -8.69 -30.08 -18.27
N PRO A 36 -9.10 -29.63 -19.48
CA PRO A 36 -8.16 -29.09 -20.45
C PRO A 36 -7.55 -27.77 -19.91
N PRO A 37 -6.26 -27.51 -20.17
CA PRO A 37 -5.65 -26.23 -19.82
C PRO A 37 -6.33 -25.09 -20.60
N GLY A 38 -6.42 -23.90 -19.98
CA GLY A 38 -6.94 -22.70 -20.65
C GLY A 38 -6.19 -22.39 -21.95
N SER A 39 -6.90 -21.84 -22.94
CA SER A 39 -6.31 -21.50 -24.24
C SER A 39 -5.20 -20.47 -24.08
N SER A 40 -3.99 -20.75 -24.61
CA SER A 40 -2.86 -19.83 -24.44
C SER A 40 -2.88 -18.72 -25.49
N VAL A 41 -2.77 -17.48 -25.00
CA VAL A 41 -2.38 -16.27 -25.74
C VAL A 41 -3.37 -15.82 -26.82
N LEU A 42 -4.63 -15.64 -26.46
CA LEU A 42 -5.33 -14.48 -26.99
C LEU A 42 -4.97 -13.31 -26.08
N ARG A 43 -4.35 -12.27 -26.65
CA ARG A 43 -4.37 -10.94 -26.04
C ARG A 43 -5.85 -10.53 -26.05
N SER A 44 -6.58 -10.93 -25.03
CA SER A 44 -7.94 -10.43 -24.81
C SER A 44 -7.84 -8.91 -24.79
N PRO A 45 -8.67 -8.16 -25.53
CA PRO A 45 -8.74 -6.72 -25.34
C PRO A 45 -8.98 -6.51 -23.84
N LEU A 46 -8.14 -5.70 -23.21
CA LEU A 46 -8.17 -5.48 -21.76
C LEU A 46 -9.54 -4.90 -21.39
N GLN A 47 -10.46 -5.76 -20.95
CA GLN A 47 -11.82 -5.43 -20.50
C GLN A 47 -11.83 -5.10 -19.01
N PHE A 48 -10.72 -4.62 -18.43
CA PHE A 48 -10.80 -4.01 -17.11
C PHE A 48 -11.41 -2.62 -17.27
N GLN A 49 -12.74 -2.57 -17.27
CA GLN A 49 -13.53 -1.35 -17.21
C GLN A 49 -14.15 -1.29 -15.82
N GLU A 50 -13.39 -0.79 -14.84
CA GLU A 50 -14.02 -0.34 -13.60
C GLU A 50 -14.71 1.00 -13.91
N PRO A 51 -16.05 1.11 -13.78
CA PRO A 51 -16.80 2.30 -14.21
C PRO A 51 -16.39 3.58 -13.46
N THR A 52 -15.94 3.44 -12.21
CA THR A 52 -15.45 4.55 -11.37
C THR A 52 -14.09 5.10 -11.81
N LEU A 53 -13.20 4.26 -12.36
CA LEU A 53 -11.87 4.68 -12.84
C LEU A 53 -11.93 5.50 -14.14
N LEU A 54 -13.01 5.38 -14.91
CA LEU A 54 -13.16 6.06 -16.21
C LEU A 54 -13.39 7.58 -16.07
N GLN A 55 -14.06 8.02 -15.00
CA GLN A 55 -14.36 9.44 -14.79
C GLN A 55 -13.11 10.29 -14.54
N SER A 56 -12.17 9.79 -13.74
CA SER A 56 -10.90 10.49 -13.47
C SER A 56 -10.01 10.65 -14.70
N GLN A 57 -10.13 9.75 -15.70
CA GLN A 57 -9.36 9.81 -16.94
C GLN A 57 -10.01 10.67 -18.03
N SER A 58 -11.32 10.91 -17.97
CA SER A 58 -12.04 11.70 -18.99
C SER A 58 -11.79 13.21 -18.89
N GLU A 59 -11.56 13.76 -17.70
CA GLU A 59 -11.45 15.22 -17.53
C GLU A 59 -10.14 15.82 -18.05
N ASN A 60 -9.06 15.02 -18.13
CA ASN A 60 -7.75 15.47 -18.60
C ASN A 60 -7.55 15.35 -20.13
N ARG A 61 -8.58 15.01 -20.91
CA ARG A 61 -8.51 15.01 -22.38
C ARG A 61 -8.78 16.39 -22.97
N GLN A 62 -8.21 17.45 -22.40
CA GLN A 62 -8.18 18.73 -23.10
C GLN A 62 -7.12 18.69 -24.22
N ARG A 63 -7.61 18.62 -25.46
CA ARG A 63 -6.95 18.99 -26.72
C ARG A 63 -5.53 18.45 -26.92
N VAL A 64 -5.40 17.16 -27.23
CA VAL A 64 -4.23 16.69 -27.98
C VAL A 64 -4.39 17.21 -29.41
N LYS A 65 -3.60 18.24 -29.76
CA LYS A 65 -3.50 18.74 -31.14
C LYS A 65 -3.21 17.56 -32.07
N SER A 66 -4.01 17.43 -33.12
CA SER A 66 -3.93 16.33 -34.09
C SER A 66 -2.58 16.38 -34.79
N TYR A 67 -1.60 15.62 -34.28
CA TYR A 67 -0.40 15.29 -35.03
C TYR A 67 -0.79 14.22 -36.05
N GLY A 68 -1.27 14.70 -37.20
CA GLY A 68 -1.61 13.88 -38.33
C GLY A 68 -0.48 12.91 -38.69
N PHE A 69 -0.89 11.67 -38.95
CA PHE A 69 -0.14 10.67 -39.73
C PHE A 69 1.12 10.03 -39.14
N LYS A 70 1.56 10.35 -37.91
CA LYS A 70 2.70 9.64 -37.25
C LYS A 70 2.31 8.41 -36.40
N HIS A 71 1.03 8.07 -36.33
CA HIS A 71 0.49 7.05 -35.41
C HIS A 71 -0.31 5.91 -36.08
N LEU A 72 0.07 5.48 -37.29
CA LEU A 72 -0.56 4.29 -37.92
C LEU A 72 -0.18 2.95 -37.26
N ARG A 73 0.71 2.94 -36.27
CA ARG A 73 1.00 1.73 -35.47
C ARG A 73 -0.05 1.59 -34.36
N THR A 74 -0.76 0.47 -34.37
CA THR A 74 -1.64 0.07 -33.27
C THR A 74 -0.82 -0.05 -31.98
N LYS A 75 -1.19 0.74 -30.96
CA LYS A 75 -0.54 0.64 -29.65
C LYS A 75 -0.77 -0.76 -29.11
N VAL A 76 0.30 -1.43 -28.69
CA VAL A 76 0.21 -2.73 -28.01
C VAL A 76 -0.71 -2.59 -26.80
N ALA A 77 -1.65 -3.51 -26.63
CA ALA A 77 -2.51 -3.55 -25.45
C ALA A 77 -1.64 -3.66 -24.18
N ARG A 78 -1.68 -2.61 -23.36
CA ARG A 78 -0.97 -2.52 -22.07
C ARG A 78 -2.01 -2.43 -20.95
N PRO A 79 -1.83 -3.14 -19.82
CA PRO A 79 -2.76 -3.03 -18.70
C PRO A 79 -2.94 -1.57 -18.29
N GLN A 80 -4.19 -1.21 -17.99
CA GLN A 80 -4.50 0.15 -17.57
C GLN A 80 -3.95 0.40 -16.17
N ARG A 81 -3.56 1.65 -15.90
CA ARG A 81 -3.16 2.06 -14.55
C ARG A 81 -4.41 2.17 -13.68
N ILE A 82 -4.44 1.43 -12.58
CA ILE A 82 -5.48 1.53 -11.54
C ILE A 82 -5.18 2.79 -10.72
N VAL A 83 -6.15 3.72 -10.64
CA VAL A 83 -6.00 5.00 -9.93
C VAL A 83 -7.27 5.32 -9.17
N TYR A 84 -7.20 5.29 -7.85
CA TYR A 84 -8.35 5.55 -7.00
C TYR A 84 -8.46 7.04 -6.65
N GLU A 85 -9.67 7.53 -6.35
CA GLU A 85 -9.87 8.92 -5.95
C GLU A 85 -9.21 9.21 -4.60
N GLU A 86 -9.24 8.21 -3.72
CA GLU A 86 -8.59 8.14 -2.42
C GLU A 86 -7.09 8.45 -2.53
N ASP A 87 -6.40 8.06 -3.61
CA ASP A 87 -4.97 8.29 -3.76
C ASP A 87 -4.62 9.78 -3.75
N SER A 88 -5.52 10.63 -4.26
CA SER A 88 -5.38 12.09 -4.17
C SER A 88 -5.48 12.56 -2.71
N LEU A 89 -6.41 11.98 -1.95
CA LEU A 89 -6.63 12.29 -0.54
C LEU A 89 -5.44 11.82 0.32
N ARG A 90 -4.91 10.61 0.05
CA ARG A 90 -3.71 10.08 0.73
C ARG A 90 -2.53 11.03 0.61
N ARG A 91 -2.24 11.47 -0.62
CA ARG A 91 -1.12 12.40 -0.88
C ARG A 91 -1.28 13.71 -0.14
N ARG A 92 -2.49 14.24 -0.05
CA ARG A 92 -2.77 15.47 0.71
C ARG A 92 -2.57 15.25 2.20
N PHE A 93 -3.20 14.21 2.76
CA PHE A 93 -3.18 13.93 4.19
C PHE A 93 -1.75 13.73 4.72
N TYR A 94 -0.96 12.85 4.10
CA TYR A 94 0.41 12.56 4.55
C TYR A 94 1.42 13.67 4.24
N ARG A 95 1.08 14.57 3.30
CA ARG A 95 1.87 15.79 3.08
C ARG A 95 1.68 16.77 4.25
N ASP A 96 0.45 16.94 4.70
CA ASP A 96 0.12 17.82 5.82
C ASP A 96 0.58 17.20 7.16
N HIS A 97 0.62 15.86 7.27
CA HIS A 97 0.94 15.10 8.47
C HIS A 97 2.14 14.16 8.27
N PRO A 98 3.38 14.69 8.13
CA PRO A 98 4.55 13.84 7.86
C PRO A 98 4.83 12.86 9.01
N TYR A 99 4.55 13.25 10.26
CA TYR A 99 4.80 12.40 11.43
C TYR A 99 3.82 11.22 11.57
N GLU A 100 2.71 11.20 10.83
CA GLU A 100 1.87 9.99 10.78
C GLU A 100 2.55 8.84 10.04
N LEU A 101 3.54 9.13 9.18
CA LEU A 101 4.36 8.10 8.53
C LEU A 101 5.34 7.43 9.50
N LEU A 102 5.68 8.10 10.61
CA LEU A 102 6.54 7.53 11.65
C LEU A 102 5.80 6.46 12.46
N ARG A 103 4.46 6.50 12.50
CA ARG A 103 3.67 5.50 13.21
C ARG A 103 3.72 4.16 12.49
N PRO A 104 4.14 3.07 13.16
CA PRO A 104 4.26 1.76 12.54
C PRO A 104 2.88 1.23 12.12
N GLN A 105 2.79 0.69 10.91
CA GLN A 105 1.58 0.05 10.38
C GLN A 105 1.87 -1.39 9.93
N SER A 106 0.97 -2.31 10.27
CA SER A 106 1.03 -3.68 9.77
C SER A 106 0.34 -3.77 8.41
N LEU A 107 1.09 -4.21 7.40
CA LEU A 107 0.57 -4.49 6.05
C LEU A 107 0.05 -5.92 5.89
N ILE A 108 0.18 -6.74 6.92
CA ILE A 108 -0.37 -8.10 6.93
C ILE A 108 -1.89 -8.00 6.99
N GLU A 109 -2.54 -8.46 5.92
CA GLU A 109 -3.99 -8.54 5.83
C GLU A 109 -4.52 -9.59 6.82
N LYS A 110 -5.57 -9.23 7.54
CA LYS A 110 -6.34 -10.17 8.36
C LYS A 110 -7.56 -10.61 7.56
N GLU A 111 -8.10 -11.81 7.82
CA GLU A 111 -9.35 -12.23 7.19
C GLU A 111 -10.46 -11.22 7.51
N THR A 112 -10.96 -10.50 6.49
CA THR A 112 -11.92 -9.41 6.66
C THR A 112 -13.32 -9.84 6.24
N PRO A 113 -14.25 -10.09 7.18
CA PRO A 113 -15.67 -10.17 6.84
C PRO A 113 -16.51 -9.00 7.38
N VAL A 114 -15.92 -7.94 7.94
CA VAL A 114 -16.73 -6.85 8.53
C VAL A 114 -16.77 -5.64 7.60
N ARG A 115 -17.97 -5.37 7.06
CA ARG A 115 -18.31 -4.09 6.45
C ARG A 115 -18.14 -3.02 7.52
N GLU A 116 -17.17 -2.13 7.32
CA GLU A 116 -16.91 -1.05 8.26
C GLU A 116 -17.94 0.06 8.05
N ASP A 117 -18.69 0.40 9.09
CA ASP A 117 -19.63 1.52 9.08
C ASP A 117 -18.87 2.83 9.32
N TRP A 118 -18.85 3.72 8.32
CA TRP A 118 -18.13 5.00 8.35
C TRP A 118 -18.95 6.16 8.89
N ASN A 119 -19.98 5.91 9.69
CA ASN A 119 -20.82 6.97 10.28
C ASN A 119 -20.02 7.88 11.23
N THR A 120 -18.96 7.36 11.84
CA THR A 120 -18.04 8.09 12.74
C THR A 120 -16.63 7.57 12.52
N LEU A 121 -15.61 8.41 12.66
CA LEU A 121 -14.22 8.00 12.44
C LEU A 121 -13.77 6.85 13.36
N LEU A 122 -14.24 6.85 14.62
CA LEU A 122 -13.91 5.81 15.60
C LEU A 122 -14.70 4.52 15.38
N GLY A 123 -16.00 4.63 15.09
CA GLY A 123 -16.90 3.48 14.93
C GLY A 123 -16.76 2.46 16.07
N THR A 124 -16.54 1.20 15.71
CA THR A 124 -16.27 0.09 16.64
C THR A 124 -14.79 -0.14 16.93
N LYS A 125 -13.89 0.68 16.36
CA LYS A 125 -12.45 0.49 16.45
C LYS A 125 -11.91 1.07 17.75
N HIS A 126 -10.82 0.47 18.24
CA HIS A 126 -10.09 1.08 19.35
C HIS A 126 -9.34 2.32 18.84
N PRO A 127 -9.19 3.40 19.63
CA PRO A 127 -8.47 4.59 19.20
C PRO A 127 -7.08 4.29 18.58
N THR A 128 -6.32 3.36 19.17
CA THR A 128 -4.97 3.00 18.68
C THR A 128 -4.95 2.37 17.28
N GLN A 129 -6.07 1.84 16.80
CA GLN A 129 -6.20 1.23 15.47
C GLN A 129 -6.48 2.27 14.38
N ILE A 130 -6.74 3.52 14.75
CA ILE A 130 -7.02 4.59 13.81
C ILE A 130 -5.72 5.00 13.12
N THR A 131 -5.76 5.03 11.80
CA THR A 131 -4.66 5.39 10.90
C THR A 131 -5.08 6.54 9.99
N GLY A 132 -4.15 7.05 9.19
CA GLY A 132 -4.50 7.98 8.12
C GLY A 132 -5.55 7.40 7.16
N GLU A 133 -5.48 6.09 6.88
CA GLU A 133 -6.44 5.40 6.01
C GLU A 133 -7.88 5.47 6.53
N SER A 134 -8.09 5.39 7.85
CA SER A 134 -9.44 5.60 8.41
C SER A 134 -9.95 7.02 8.20
N VAL A 135 -9.07 8.03 8.27
CA VAL A 135 -9.45 9.43 8.00
C VAL A 135 -9.85 9.61 6.54
N ILE A 136 -9.09 9.00 5.62
CA ILE A 136 -9.36 9.07 4.17
C ILE A 136 -10.68 8.38 3.83
N LYS A 137 -10.92 7.19 4.37
CA LYS A 137 -12.19 6.46 4.13
C LYS A 137 -13.38 7.20 4.73
N TYR A 138 -13.23 7.76 5.92
CA TYR A 138 -14.25 8.61 6.53
C TYR A 138 -14.51 9.87 5.68
N GLN A 139 -13.46 10.54 5.21
CA GLN A 139 -13.60 11.68 4.29
C GLN A 139 -14.34 11.29 3.01
N LEU A 140 -14.03 10.14 2.41
CA LEU A 140 -14.72 9.65 1.21
C LEU A 140 -16.21 9.38 1.50
N TYR A 141 -16.52 8.78 2.65
CA TYR A 141 -17.90 8.59 3.09
C TYR A 141 -18.64 9.94 3.25
N LEU A 142 -18.01 10.92 3.89
CA LEU A 142 -18.55 12.27 4.04
C LEU A 142 -18.78 12.97 2.67
N MET A 143 -17.89 12.76 1.71
CA MET A 143 -18.06 13.23 0.33
C MET A 143 -19.22 12.52 -0.38
N SER A 144 -19.39 11.21 -0.16
CA SER A 144 -20.53 10.45 -0.70
C SER A 144 -21.88 10.92 -0.14
N ASN A 145 -21.88 11.49 1.06
CA ASN A 145 -23.04 12.13 1.69
C ASN A 145 -23.29 13.58 1.21
N GLY A 146 -22.51 14.07 0.24
CA GLY A 146 -22.73 15.38 -0.40
C GLY A 146 -21.91 16.54 0.17
N MET A 147 -20.97 16.30 1.10
CA MET A 147 -20.10 17.37 1.58
C MET A 147 -18.97 17.70 0.59
N SER A 148 -18.54 18.96 0.60
CA SER A 148 -17.41 19.38 -0.23
C SER A 148 -16.11 18.70 0.20
N LYS A 149 -15.19 18.45 -0.74
CA LYS A 149 -13.90 17.78 -0.47
C LYS A 149 -13.09 18.48 0.63
N SER A 150 -13.18 19.81 0.72
CA SER A 150 -12.46 20.59 1.74
C SER A 150 -13.12 20.50 3.10
N GLU A 151 -14.45 20.60 3.17
CA GLU A 151 -15.20 20.50 4.41
C GLU A 151 -15.17 19.08 5.00
N ALA A 152 -15.30 18.06 4.16
CA ALA A 152 -15.12 16.68 4.56
C ALA A 152 -13.71 16.43 5.13
N TYR A 153 -12.68 17.06 4.55
CA TYR A 153 -11.31 16.98 5.04
C TYR A 153 -11.16 17.62 6.41
N THR A 154 -11.63 18.86 6.60
CA THR A 154 -11.51 19.54 7.89
C THR A 154 -12.27 18.81 8.99
N LYS A 155 -13.48 18.31 8.69
CA LYS A 155 -14.25 17.50 9.65
C LYS A 155 -13.52 16.22 10.04
N ALA A 156 -13.02 15.46 9.06
CA ALA A 156 -12.29 14.22 9.30
C ALA A 156 -11.00 14.45 10.11
N CYS A 157 -10.24 15.51 9.79
CA CYS A 157 -9.05 15.89 10.53
C CYS A 157 -9.37 16.33 11.96
N ASN A 158 -10.42 17.12 12.18
CA ASN A 158 -10.81 17.55 13.53
C ASN A 158 -11.16 16.36 14.42
N GLU A 159 -11.96 15.42 13.92
CA GLU A 159 -12.26 14.17 14.65
C GLU A 159 -10.98 13.38 14.94
N PHE A 160 -10.08 13.29 13.96
CA PHE A 160 -8.79 12.62 14.13
C PHE A 160 -7.94 13.28 15.21
N TYR A 161 -7.86 14.62 15.25
CA TYR A 161 -7.11 15.36 16.26
C TYR A 161 -7.67 15.13 17.65
N VAL A 162 -8.98 15.16 17.83
CA VAL A 162 -9.63 14.88 19.11
C VAL A 162 -9.26 13.48 19.60
N ILE A 163 -9.31 12.50 18.71
CA ILE A 163 -8.95 11.10 19.03
C ILE A 163 -7.48 10.99 19.42
N ARG A 164 -6.57 11.66 18.70
CA ARG A 164 -5.13 11.63 19.02
C ARG A 164 -4.79 12.34 20.32
N ALA A 165 -5.38 13.51 20.56
CA ALA A 165 -5.24 14.23 21.82
C ALA A 165 -5.73 13.37 23.00
N ARG A 166 -6.86 12.68 22.82
CA ARG A 166 -7.39 11.77 23.83
C ARG A 166 -6.44 10.60 24.10
N GLN A 167 -5.84 10.00 23.07
CA GLN A 167 -4.85 8.93 23.25
C GLN A 167 -3.66 9.39 24.09
N GLU A 168 -3.08 10.53 23.73
CA GLU A 168 -1.93 11.09 24.43
C GLU A 168 -2.23 11.37 25.90
N VAL A 169 -3.40 11.95 26.20
CA VAL A 169 -3.84 12.20 27.58
C VAL A 169 -4.03 10.89 28.33
N VAL A 170 -4.67 9.88 27.71
CA VAL A 170 -4.89 8.57 28.33
C VAL A 170 -3.56 7.88 28.66
N GLU A 171 -2.60 7.89 27.74
CA GLU A 171 -1.27 7.31 27.95
C GLU A 171 -0.54 8.00 29.10
N ARG A 172 -0.49 9.35 29.11
CA ARG A 172 0.14 10.12 30.19
C ARG A 172 -0.49 9.84 31.55
N VAL A 173 -1.81 9.90 31.64
CA VAL A 173 -2.53 9.66 32.90
C VAL A 173 -2.33 8.22 33.38
N ALA A 174 -2.30 7.25 32.48
CA ALA A 174 -2.05 5.86 32.83
C ALA A 174 -0.64 5.66 33.41
N GLU A 175 0.38 6.32 32.85
CA GLU A 175 1.74 6.31 33.40
C GLU A 175 1.81 6.95 34.79
N GLU A 176 1.22 8.15 34.95
CA GLU A 176 1.18 8.86 36.23
C GLU A 176 0.49 8.04 37.33
N GLN A 177 -0.65 7.43 37.00
CA GLN A 177 -1.38 6.55 37.91
C GLN A 177 -0.54 5.34 38.27
N ALA A 178 0.08 4.66 37.30
CA ALA A 178 0.92 3.49 37.57
C ALA A 178 2.06 3.82 38.53
N LEU A 179 2.74 4.96 38.33
CA LEU A 179 3.79 5.45 39.22
C LEU A 179 3.26 5.75 40.63
N ALA A 180 2.09 6.40 40.73
CA ALA A 180 1.45 6.71 42.01
C ALA A 180 1.11 5.44 42.82
N PHE A 181 0.75 4.34 42.13
CA PHE A 181 0.53 3.02 42.74
C PHE A 181 1.82 2.22 42.97
N GLY A 182 2.99 2.82 42.78
CA GLY A 182 4.29 2.21 43.05
C GLY A 182 4.85 1.33 41.93
N ALA A 183 4.30 1.39 40.71
CA ALA A 183 4.90 0.73 39.56
C ALA A 183 6.25 1.37 39.22
N LYS A 184 7.22 0.54 38.80
CA LYS A 184 8.53 1.02 38.33
C LYS A 184 8.51 1.14 36.81
N ARG A 185 8.79 2.34 36.29
CA ARG A 185 8.88 2.59 34.85
C ARG A 185 10.14 1.93 34.27
N PRO A 186 10.07 1.26 33.10
CA PRO A 186 11.27 0.84 32.38
C PRO A 186 12.07 2.07 31.88
N LEU A 187 13.29 1.85 31.40
CA LEU A 187 14.08 2.92 30.77
C LEU A 187 13.27 3.65 29.70
N SER A 188 13.32 4.99 29.73
CA SER A 188 12.65 5.85 28.76
C SER A 188 13.18 5.58 27.36
N GLN A 189 12.40 5.84 26.32
CA GLN A 189 12.91 5.80 24.96
C GLN A 189 14.11 6.75 24.79
N THR A 190 14.11 7.92 25.45
CA THR A 190 15.23 8.86 25.46
C THR A 190 16.47 8.28 26.13
N GLU A 191 16.32 7.65 27.29
CA GLU A 191 17.41 6.99 28.01
C GLU A 191 18.00 5.85 27.20
N LYS A 192 17.16 5.02 26.56
CA LYS A 192 17.59 3.93 25.67
C LYS A 192 18.40 4.46 24.49
N VAL A 193 17.94 5.52 23.84
CA VAL A 193 18.63 6.14 22.71
C VAL A 193 19.99 6.70 23.15
N LEU A 194 20.05 7.41 24.28
CA LEU A 194 21.30 7.97 24.81
C LEU A 194 22.32 6.87 25.14
N LEU A 195 21.88 5.75 25.71
CA LEU A 195 22.75 4.60 25.95
C LEU A 195 23.30 4.01 24.64
N LEU A 196 22.46 3.87 23.61
CA LEU A 196 22.90 3.39 22.29
C LEU A 196 23.88 4.37 21.63
N GLU A 197 23.66 5.67 21.76
CA GLU A 197 24.58 6.71 21.27
C GLU A 197 25.94 6.62 21.98
N GLN A 198 25.95 6.47 23.31
CA GLN A 198 27.18 6.28 24.07
C GLN A 198 27.94 5.02 23.64
N GLU A 199 27.24 3.90 23.44
CA GLU A 199 27.84 2.67 22.91
C GLU A 199 28.43 2.88 21.52
N ASN A 200 27.74 3.61 20.64
CA ASN A 200 28.21 3.91 19.31
C ASN A 200 29.41 4.85 19.30
N ILE A 201 29.44 5.87 20.16
CA ILE A 201 30.59 6.77 20.34
C ILE A 201 31.82 5.99 20.84
N LYS A 202 31.63 5.02 21.74
CA LYS A 202 32.73 4.14 22.19
C LYS A 202 33.29 3.28 21.05
N LYS A 203 32.43 2.79 20.15
CA LYS A 203 32.84 2.00 18.97
C LYS A 203 33.57 2.87 17.93
N CYS A 204 33.08 4.07 17.68
CA CYS A 204 33.63 5.01 16.71
C CYS A 204 33.82 6.39 17.37
N PRO A 205 34.97 6.62 18.03
CA PRO A 205 35.23 7.91 18.65
C PRO A 205 35.29 9.01 17.57
N PRO A 206 34.66 10.17 17.80
CA PRO A 206 34.68 11.25 16.83
C PRO A 206 36.12 11.76 16.64
N LYS A 207 36.49 12.01 15.39
CA LYS A 207 37.78 12.62 15.08
C LYS A 207 37.70 14.11 15.44
N VAL A 208 38.26 14.48 16.59
CA VAL A 208 38.36 15.87 17.01
C VAL A 208 39.40 16.55 16.13
N VAL A 209 38.97 17.50 15.29
CA VAL A 209 39.88 18.37 14.54
C VAL A 209 40.21 19.55 15.45
N THR A 210 41.41 19.55 16.03
CA THR A 210 41.94 20.74 16.68
C THR A 210 42.39 21.71 15.60
N LEU A 211 41.75 22.90 15.53
CA LEU A 211 42.27 23.99 14.72
C LEU A 211 43.48 24.56 15.44
N ASP A 212 44.67 24.29 14.91
CA ASP A 212 45.90 24.90 15.41
C ASP A 212 45.83 26.41 15.11
N ASN A 213 45.67 27.24 16.16
CA ASN A 213 45.62 28.71 16.09
C ASN A 213 47.00 29.34 15.73
N ASN A 214 47.81 28.68 14.90
CA ASN A 214 49.15 29.11 14.51
C ASN A 214 49.24 29.72 13.10
N GLU A 215 48.13 30.15 12.50
CA GLU A 215 48.19 31.11 11.40
C GLU A 215 48.51 32.49 11.96
N LYS A 216 49.82 32.74 12.08
CA LYS A 216 50.42 34.02 12.45
C LYS A 216 49.85 35.15 11.59
N ILE A 217 49.38 36.18 12.27
CA ILE A 217 49.31 37.55 11.77
C ILE A 217 50.69 37.89 11.18
N GLY A 218 50.71 38.14 9.88
CA GLY A 218 51.86 38.63 9.11
C GLY A 218 51.35 39.61 8.05
#